data_AF-A0A251V9Q7-F1
#
_entry.id   AF-A0A251V9Q7-F1
#
_cell.length_a   1.000
_cell.length_b   1.000
_cell.length_c   1.000
_cell.angle_alpha   90.00
_cell.angle_beta   90.00
_cell.angle_gamma   90.00
#
_symmetry.space_group_name_H-M   'P 1'
#
loop_
_entity.id
_entity.type
_entity.pdbx_description
1 polymer ?
#
loop_
_entity_poly.entity_id
_entity_poly.type
_entity_poly.pdbx_seq_one_letter_code
_entity_poly.pdbx_strand_id
1 'polypeptide(L)'
;MATTAVRVFGKPIAQGTRTQRAQAAKSYQNADGKLDQVLQVSTQSQKAAAGGANVATVSTTFGRVYNATGDPITYVTAHDWQGHVVGEYPVNIQNGQWAIFEHVGTRGPQCQGSVAAVVYNIQDCCDSMVAWNNPWKTASGGNNTAYCEMNDPGYFDDCSWCAIRKKLKASGTESRTSMEGYATKVSKDTGSNTPTYSAIFYLDVDP
;
A
#
# COMPACT_ATOMS: atom_id res chain seq x y z
N MET A 1 5.49 13.52 -22.80
CA MET A 1 4.23 12.80 -22.52
C MET A 1 4.59 11.47 -21.92
N ALA A 2 4.74 11.38 -20.59
CA ALA A 2 5.05 10.11 -19.94
C ALA A 2 3.76 9.28 -19.88
N THR A 3 3.76 8.18 -20.60
CA THR A 3 2.71 7.17 -20.65
C THR A 3 2.35 6.73 -19.23
N THR A 4 1.10 6.97 -18.81
CA THR A 4 0.56 6.50 -17.53
C THR A 4 0.53 4.97 -17.57
N ALA A 5 1.60 4.35 -17.08
CA ALA A 5 1.82 2.92 -17.16
C ALA A 5 0.77 2.15 -16.36
N VAL A 6 0.36 1.01 -16.91
CA VAL A 6 -0.42 -0.05 -16.25
C VAL A 6 0.18 -0.32 -14.85
N ARG A 7 -0.56 0.02 -13.78
CA ARG A 7 -0.11 -0.14 -12.38
C ARG A 7 -0.62 -1.43 -11.72
N VAL A 8 -1.04 -2.41 -12.52
CA VAL A 8 -1.52 -3.72 -12.07
C VAL A 8 -0.81 -4.82 -12.84
N PHE A 9 -0.31 -5.84 -12.15
CA PHE A 9 0.58 -6.87 -12.66
C PHE A 9 0.03 -8.27 -12.38
N GLY A 10 0.28 -9.18 -13.31
CA GLY A 10 -0.16 -10.57 -13.25
C GLY A 10 -1.59 -10.79 -13.77
N LYS A 11 -1.87 -12.02 -14.18
CA LYS A 11 -3.22 -12.45 -14.58
C LYS A 11 -4.06 -12.74 -13.32
N PRO A 12 -5.35 -12.37 -13.31
CA PRO A 12 -6.25 -12.76 -12.23
C PRO A 12 -6.34 -14.28 -12.07
N ILE A 13 -6.40 -14.75 -10.83
CA ILE A 13 -6.69 -16.16 -10.51
C ILE A 13 -8.21 -16.26 -10.30
N ALA A 14 -8.90 -16.79 -11.30
CA ALA A 14 -10.37 -16.81 -11.38
C ALA A 14 -11.01 -18.21 -11.30
N GLN A 15 -10.24 -19.29 -11.34
CA GLN A 15 -10.78 -20.66 -11.34
C GLN A 15 -11.03 -21.20 -9.94
N GLY A 16 -12.16 -21.89 -9.76
CA GLY A 16 -12.56 -22.51 -8.49
C GLY A 16 -13.44 -21.61 -7.61
N THR A 17 -13.75 -22.08 -6.41
CA THR A 17 -14.49 -21.33 -5.38
C THR A 17 -13.65 -20.15 -4.85
N ARG A 18 -14.28 -19.19 -4.17
CA ARG A 18 -13.59 -18.05 -3.54
C ARG A 18 -12.40 -18.50 -2.68
N THR A 19 -12.61 -19.49 -1.81
CA THR A 19 -11.57 -20.04 -0.94
C THR A 19 -10.42 -20.67 -1.75
N GLN A 20 -10.74 -21.44 -2.80
CA GLN A 20 -9.72 -22.03 -3.67
C GLN A 20 -8.89 -20.95 -4.40
N ARG A 21 -9.56 -19.90 -4.90
CA ARG A 21 -8.91 -18.75 -5.54
C ARG A 21 -8.00 -17.98 -4.57
N ALA A 22 -8.46 -17.75 -3.34
CA ALA A 22 -7.71 -17.07 -2.29
C ALA A 22 -6.46 -17.87 -1.88
N GLN A 23 -6.62 -19.17 -1.64
CA GLN A 23 -5.53 -20.08 -1.30
C GLN A 23 -4.50 -20.15 -2.43
N ALA A 24 -4.95 -20.28 -3.69
CA ALA A 24 -4.06 -20.23 -4.84
C ALA A 24 -3.31 -18.90 -4.94
N ALA A 25 -3.99 -17.77 -4.76
CA ALA A 25 -3.35 -16.46 -4.76
C ALA A 25 -2.30 -16.33 -3.64
N LYS A 26 -2.59 -16.83 -2.44
CA LYS A 26 -1.65 -16.81 -1.30
C LYS A 26 -0.40 -17.66 -1.56
N SER A 27 -0.57 -18.83 -2.17
CA SER A 27 0.53 -19.75 -2.51
C SER A 27 1.37 -19.31 -3.71
N TYR A 28 0.78 -18.58 -4.65
CA TYR A 28 1.41 -18.25 -5.94
C TYR A 28 1.58 -16.74 -6.14
N GLN A 29 2.17 -16.05 -5.16
CA GLN A 29 2.40 -14.59 -5.20
C GLN A 29 3.34 -14.15 -6.33
N ASN A 30 4.24 -15.03 -6.78
CA ASN A 30 5.12 -14.80 -7.93
C ASN A 30 4.77 -15.67 -9.15
N ALA A 31 3.53 -16.16 -9.27
CA ALA A 31 3.08 -16.80 -10.52
C ALA A 31 3.41 -15.91 -11.73
N ASP A 32 3.87 -16.52 -12.83
CA ASP A 32 4.21 -15.82 -14.08
C ASP A 32 5.27 -14.71 -13.93
N GLY A 33 6.06 -14.71 -12.85
CA GLY A 33 7.09 -13.69 -12.59
C GLY A 33 6.52 -12.31 -12.20
N LYS A 34 5.24 -12.24 -11.81
CA LYS A 34 4.55 -10.97 -11.53
C LYS A 34 5.16 -10.19 -10.36
N LEU A 35 5.65 -10.87 -9.33
CA LEU A 35 6.32 -10.20 -8.21
C LEU A 35 7.70 -9.68 -8.64
N ASP A 36 8.41 -10.41 -9.50
CA ASP A 36 9.70 -9.96 -10.05
C ASP A 36 9.52 -8.68 -10.90
N GLN A 37 8.46 -8.62 -11.72
CA GLN A 37 8.10 -7.40 -12.46
C GLN A 37 7.83 -6.21 -11.53
N VAL A 38 7.04 -6.42 -10.48
CA VAL A 38 6.73 -5.38 -9.48
C VAL A 38 8.00 -4.91 -8.76
N LEU A 39 8.88 -5.84 -8.37
CA LEU A 39 10.17 -5.56 -7.75
C LEU A 39 11.07 -4.75 -8.67
N GLN A 40 11.15 -5.13 -9.95
CA GLN A 40 11.94 -4.44 -10.96
C GLN A 40 11.46 -3.01 -11.19
N VAL A 41 10.16 -2.82 -11.42
CA VAL A 41 9.58 -1.48 -11.64
C VAL A 41 9.77 -0.60 -10.41
N SER A 42 9.53 -1.14 -9.21
CA SER A 42 9.73 -0.39 -7.96
C SER A 42 11.19 0.05 -7.77
N THR A 43 12.14 -0.85 -8.08
CA THR A 43 13.58 -0.54 -7.98
C THR A 43 13.98 0.52 -8.99
N GLN A 44 13.45 0.48 -10.21
CA GLN A 44 13.68 1.51 -11.23
C GLN A 44 13.14 2.87 -10.78
N SER A 45 11.92 2.91 -10.24
CA SER A 45 11.33 4.15 -9.72
C SER A 45 12.10 4.69 -8.52
N GLN A 46 12.56 3.83 -7.60
CA GLN A 46 13.43 4.22 -6.48
C GLN A 46 14.75 4.84 -6.96
N LYS A 47 15.40 4.22 -7.96
CA LYS A 47 16.63 4.76 -8.56
C LYS A 47 16.38 6.10 -9.25
N ALA A 48 15.28 6.24 -9.98
CA ALA A 48 14.89 7.49 -10.61
C ALA A 48 14.66 8.61 -9.58
N ALA A 49 14.00 8.30 -8.46
CA ALA A 49 13.80 9.24 -7.36
C ALA A 49 15.10 9.64 -6.64
N ALA A 50 16.10 8.73 -6.58
CA ALA A 50 17.39 8.98 -5.96
C ALA A 50 18.41 9.71 -6.88
N GLY A 51 18.23 9.66 -8.21
CA GLY A 51 19.23 10.03 -9.23
C GLY A 51 19.58 11.52 -9.41
N GLY A 52 19.15 12.40 -8.51
CA GLY A 52 19.58 13.80 -8.51
C GLY A 52 20.81 13.99 -7.61
N ALA A 53 22.02 13.82 -8.14
CA ALA A 53 23.23 14.20 -7.42
C ALA A 53 23.12 15.68 -7.01
N ASN A 54 23.09 15.94 -5.70
CA ASN A 54 22.90 17.25 -5.04
C ASN A 54 21.46 17.73 -4.78
N VAL A 55 20.43 16.88 -4.88
CA VAL A 55 19.09 17.26 -4.43
C VAL A 55 18.69 16.45 -3.20
N ALA A 56 18.31 17.11 -2.11
CA ALA A 56 17.67 16.44 -0.98
C ALA A 56 16.57 15.51 -1.51
N THR A 57 16.73 14.21 -1.24
CA THR A 57 15.80 13.19 -1.72
C THR A 57 14.44 13.50 -1.09
N VAL A 58 13.41 13.65 -1.92
CA VAL A 58 12.05 13.77 -1.39
C VAL A 58 11.71 12.47 -0.69
N SER A 59 11.08 12.54 0.48
CA SER A 59 10.52 11.35 1.10
C SER A 59 9.44 10.78 0.19
N THR A 60 9.73 9.68 -0.51
CA THR A 60 8.82 9.04 -1.46
C THR A 60 8.51 7.63 -0.99
N THR A 61 7.24 7.23 -0.95
CA THR A 61 6.86 5.85 -0.66
C THR A 61 6.45 5.16 -1.95
N PHE A 62 7.07 4.02 -2.24
CA PHE A 62 6.66 3.13 -3.31
C PHE A 62 5.78 2.03 -2.73
N GLY A 63 4.48 2.16 -2.94
CA GLY A 63 3.48 1.21 -2.46
C GLY A 63 3.30 0.03 -3.40
N ARG A 64 3.13 -1.15 -2.83
CA ARG A 64 2.75 -2.38 -3.53
C ARG A 64 1.60 -3.01 -2.78
N VAL A 65 0.59 -3.42 -3.52
CA VAL A 65 -0.63 -4.02 -3.00
C VAL A 65 -0.81 -5.38 -3.64
N TYR A 66 -1.08 -6.41 -2.85
CA TYR A 66 -1.46 -7.74 -3.36
C TYR A 66 -2.83 -8.13 -2.86
N ASN A 67 -3.66 -8.65 -3.76
CA ASN A 67 -4.96 -9.20 -3.41
C ASN A 67 -4.94 -10.73 -3.46
N ALA A 68 -5.17 -11.36 -2.32
CA ALA A 68 -5.37 -12.80 -2.15
C ALA A 68 -6.66 -13.12 -1.37
N THR A 69 -7.69 -12.28 -1.52
CA THR A 69 -8.98 -12.43 -0.83
C THR A 69 -9.92 -13.43 -1.51
N GLY A 70 -9.59 -13.87 -2.73
CA GLY A 70 -10.43 -14.74 -3.55
C GLY A 70 -11.36 -13.98 -4.49
N ASP A 71 -11.59 -12.69 -4.26
CA ASP A 71 -12.42 -11.80 -5.09
C ASP A 71 -11.71 -10.46 -5.32
N PRO A 72 -12.20 -9.57 -6.19
CA PRO A 72 -11.60 -8.24 -6.37
C PRO A 72 -11.69 -7.38 -5.09
N ILE A 73 -10.70 -6.51 -4.90
CA ILE A 73 -10.78 -5.41 -3.94
C ILE A 73 -10.85 -4.09 -4.70
N THR A 74 -11.65 -3.15 -4.19
CA THR A 74 -11.95 -1.88 -4.86
C THR A 74 -11.55 -0.71 -3.98
N TYR A 75 -10.99 0.32 -4.60
CA TYR A 75 -10.68 1.58 -3.93
C TYR A 75 -11.96 2.22 -3.39
N VAL A 76 -11.90 2.72 -2.15
CA VAL A 76 -12.98 3.46 -1.49
C VAL A 76 -12.61 4.93 -1.35
N THR A 77 -11.56 5.19 -0.57
CA THR A 77 -11.10 6.55 -0.26
C THR A 77 -9.61 6.55 0.06
N ALA A 78 -9.03 7.73 0.14
CA ALA A 78 -7.67 7.95 0.58
C ALA A 78 -7.57 9.24 1.40
N HIS A 79 -6.53 9.31 2.22
CA HIS A 79 -6.26 10.49 3.02
C HIS A 79 -4.77 10.81 3.04
N ASP A 80 -4.41 11.96 2.46
CA ASP A 80 -3.04 12.44 2.40
C ASP A 80 -2.79 13.44 3.54
N TRP A 81 -2.10 13.00 4.59
CA TRP A 81 -1.70 13.89 5.69
C TRP A 81 -0.51 14.79 5.31
N GLN A 82 0.40 14.27 4.48
CA GLN A 82 1.61 14.94 4.00
C GLN A 82 2.02 14.35 2.67
N GLY A 83 2.27 15.21 1.68
CA GLY A 83 2.58 14.77 0.32
C GLY A 83 1.32 14.55 -0.54
N HIS A 84 1.47 13.84 -1.64
CA HIS A 84 0.38 13.45 -2.54
C HIS A 84 0.74 12.21 -3.36
N VAL A 85 -0.28 11.52 -3.87
CA VAL A 85 -0.11 10.44 -4.86
C VAL A 85 0.31 10.99 -6.22
N VAL A 86 1.25 10.31 -6.88
CA VAL A 86 1.58 10.58 -8.29
C VAL A 86 0.58 9.83 -9.16
N GLY A 87 -0.32 10.54 -9.83
CA GLY A 87 -1.41 9.94 -10.60
C GLY A 87 -2.57 9.54 -9.69
N GLU A 88 -2.97 8.26 -9.75
CA GLU A 88 -4.08 7.73 -8.95
C GLU A 88 -3.67 6.47 -8.18
N TYR A 89 -4.42 6.18 -7.12
CA TYR A 89 -4.37 4.87 -6.46
C TYR A 89 -5.02 3.80 -7.35
N PRO A 90 -4.55 2.54 -7.30
CA PRO A 90 -5.18 1.45 -8.03
C PRO A 90 -6.66 1.31 -7.67
N VAL A 91 -7.56 1.44 -8.65
CA VAL A 91 -9.02 1.46 -8.36
C VAL A 91 -9.59 0.05 -8.15
N ASN A 92 -9.10 -0.94 -8.89
CA ASN A 92 -9.60 -2.31 -8.85
C ASN A 92 -8.43 -3.29 -9.00
N ILE A 93 -8.27 -4.17 -8.03
CA ILE A 93 -7.18 -5.15 -7.99
C ILE A 93 -7.82 -6.54 -7.90
N GLN A 94 -7.70 -7.34 -8.96
CA GLN A 94 -8.30 -8.67 -8.98
C GLN A 94 -7.52 -9.65 -8.09
N ASN A 95 -8.19 -10.71 -7.65
CA ASN A 95 -7.53 -11.78 -6.91
C ASN A 95 -6.31 -12.34 -7.67
N GLY A 96 -5.18 -12.46 -6.99
CA GLY A 96 -3.91 -12.90 -7.54
C GLY A 96 -3.10 -11.82 -8.24
N GLN A 97 -3.55 -10.56 -8.29
CA GLN A 97 -2.81 -9.46 -8.90
C GLN A 97 -2.04 -8.63 -7.86
N TRP A 98 -0.93 -8.08 -8.33
CA TRP A 98 -0.24 -6.99 -7.64
C TRP A 98 -0.64 -5.66 -8.26
N ALA A 99 -0.66 -4.60 -7.47
CA ALA A 99 -0.71 -3.24 -7.95
C ALA A 99 0.39 -2.41 -7.29
N ILE A 100 0.79 -1.31 -7.94
CA ILE A 100 1.77 -0.39 -7.39
C ILE A 100 1.24 1.04 -7.37
N PHE A 101 1.75 1.86 -6.46
CA PHE A 101 1.53 3.30 -6.46
C PHE A 101 2.77 4.03 -5.95
N GLU A 102 2.83 5.31 -6.26
CA GLU A 102 3.88 6.20 -5.78
C GLU A 102 3.25 7.37 -5.04
N HIS A 103 3.71 7.62 -3.82
CA HIS A 103 3.26 8.72 -2.99
C HIS A 103 4.46 9.57 -2.55
N VAL A 104 4.51 10.81 -3.01
CA VAL A 104 5.67 11.70 -2.87
C VAL A 104 5.42 12.78 -1.81
N GLY A 105 6.43 13.08 -1.01
CA GLY A 105 6.45 14.27 -0.18
C GLY A 105 6.61 15.56 -1.01
N THR A 106 6.76 16.68 -0.33
CA THR A 106 6.95 17.99 -0.98
C THR A 106 8.34 18.56 -0.69
N ARG A 107 8.89 19.31 -1.66
CA ARG A 107 10.12 20.11 -1.50
C ARG A 107 9.78 21.55 -1.14
N GLY A 108 10.78 22.28 -0.67
CA GLY A 108 10.72 23.72 -0.39
C GLY A 108 10.74 24.05 1.09
N PRO A 109 10.42 25.31 1.46
CA PRO A 109 10.49 25.80 2.84
C PRO A 109 9.60 25.01 3.82
N GLN A 110 8.54 24.39 3.32
CA GLN A 110 7.65 23.51 4.08
C GLN A 110 7.78 22.06 3.60
N CYS A 111 9.00 21.52 3.64
CA CYS A 111 9.25 20.13 3.26
C CYS A 111 8.37 19.17 4.07
N GLN A 112 7.65 18.29 3.37
CA GLN A 112 6.75 17.30 3.97
C GLN A 112 7.20 15.89 3.62
N GLY A 113 6.88 14.94 4.51
CA GLY A 113 7.05 13.53 4.26
C GLY A 113 6.04 12.99 3.24
N SER A 114 6.09 11.68 3.04
CA SER A 114 5.05 10.88 2.37
C SER A 114 4.27 10.15 3.46
N VAL A 115 3.13 10.70 3.86
CA VAL A 115 2.30 10.19 4.96
C VAL A 115 0.85 10.20 4.52
N ALA A 116 0.29 9.01 4.30
CA ALA A 116 -1.05 8.86 3.76
C ALA A 116 -1.65 7.49 4.11
N ALA A 117 -2.93 7.35 3.82
CA ALA A 117 -3.68 6.12 3.92
C ALA A 117 -4.53 5.91 2.67
N VAL A 118 -4.75 4.65 2.29
CA VAL A 118 -5.72 4.26 1.26
C VAL A 118 -6.62 3.16 1.82
N VAL A 119 -7.88 3.20 1.45
CA VAL A 119 -8.92 2.28 1.90
C VAL A 119 -9.39 1.46 0.71
N TYR A 120 -9.42 0.15 0.89
CA TYR A 120 -9.98 -0.79 -0.08
C TYR A 120 -11.14 -1.56 0.54
N ASN A 121 -12.24 -1.67 -0.18
CA ASN A 121 -13.34 -2.52 0.18
C ASN A 121 -13.07 -3.96 -0.29
N ILE A 122 -13.36 -4.92 0.57
CA ILE A 122 -13.31 -6.35 0.27
C ILE A 122 -14.76 -6.85 0.16
N GLN A 123 -15.26 -6.96 -1.08
CA GLN A 123 -16.53 -7.59 -1.42
C GLN A 123 -17.75 -7.11 -0.60
N ASP A 124 -17.87 -5.80 -0.39
CA ASP A 124 -18.90 -5.14 0.43
C ASP A 124 -18.98 -5.67 1.88
N CYS A 125 -17.98 -6.44 2.32
CA CYS A 125 -17.96 -7.10 3.62
C CYS A 125 -17.24 -6.23 4.66
N CYS A 126 -16.09 -5.67 4.28
CA CYS A 126 -15.32 -4.80 5.16
C CYS A 126 -14.45 -3.83 4.34
N ASP A 127 -14.21 -2.66 4.92
CA ASP A 127 -13.20 -1.74 4.45
C ASP A 127 -11.89 -2.01 5.18
N SER A 128 -10.81 -2.14 4.43
CA SER A 128 -9.47 -2.32 4.94
C SER A 128 -8.60 -1.13 4.58
N MET A 129 -8.21 -0.38 5.62
CA MET A 129 -7.36 0.80 5.50
C MET A 129 -5.91 0.40 5.72
N VAL A 130 -5.05 0.86 4.81
CA VAL A 130 -3.61 0.65 4.85
C VAL A 130 -2.90 2.01 4.80
N ALA A 131 -2.10 2.30 5.81
CA ALA A 131 -1.42 3.57 6.01
C ALA A 131 0.09 3.42 6.14
N TRP A 132 0.79 4.46 5.67
CA TRP A 132 2.24 4.58 5.75
C TRP A 132 2.65 5.95 6.26
N ASN A 133 3.76 5.96 6.99
CA ASN A 133 4.44 7.18 7.41
C ASN A 133 5.90 7.07 6.99
N ASN A 134 6.29 7.94 6.06
CA ASN A 134 7.66 8.19 5.65
C ASN A 134 7.94 9.68 5.86
N PRO A 135 8.31 10.10 7.08
CA PRO A 135 8.47 11.52 7.38
C PRO A 135 9.63 12.12 6.58
N TRP A 136 9.65 13.45 6.47
CA TRP A 136 10.85 14.14 6.03
C TRP A 136 11.97 13.88 7.03
N LYS A 137 13.05 13.21 6.62
CA LYS A 137 14.15 12.89 7.53
C LYS A 137 14.93 14.17 7.83
N THR A 138 14.87 14.59 9.09
CA THR A 138 15.73 15.63 9.65
C THR A 138 16.77 14.99 10.58
N ALA A 139 17.81 15.73 10.95
CA ALA A 139 18.84 15.27 11.90
C ALA A 139 18.25 14.84 13.27
N SER A 140 17.05 15.32 13.62
CA SER A 140 16.32 15.03 14.86
C SER A 140 15.31 13.88 14.75
N GLY A 141 15.31 13.12 13.65
CA GLY A 141 14.67 11.81 13.57
C GLY A 141 13.28 11.78 12.91
N GLY A 142 12.65 10.61 13.01
CA GLY A 142 11.39 10.25 12.38
C GLY A 142 11.44 8.82 11.83
N ASN A 143 10.66 7.92 12.40
CA ASN A 143 10.67 6.50 12.01
C ASN A 143 9.72 6.24 10.85
N ASN A 144 10.11 5.32 9.97
CA ASN A 144 9.19 4.78 8.98
C ASN A 144 8.21 3.86 9.73
N THR A 145 6.91 4.07 9.57
CA THR A 145 5.90 3.22 10.20
C THR A 145 4.82 2.81 9.21
N ALA A 146 4.18 1.69 9.51
CA ALA A 146 3.10 1.08 8.75
C ALA A 146 1.96 0.73 9.69
N TYR A 147 0.73 0.95 9.25
CA TYR A 147 -0.45 0.64 10.04
C TYR A 147 -1.58 0.17 9.14
N CYS A 148 -2.38 -0.78 9.62
CA CYS A 148 -3.64 -1.15 8.98
C CYS A 148 -4.72 -1.39 10.04
N GLU A 149 -5.96 -1.09 9.69
CA GLU A 149 -7.14 -1.44 10.48
C GLU A 149 -8.31 -1.76 9.53
N MET A 150 -9.16 -2.69 9.92
CA MET A 150 -10.37 -3.07 9.18
C MET A 150 -11.60 -2.63 9.97
N ASN A 151 -12.63 -2.18 9.27
CA ASN A 151 -13.93 -1.81 9.83
C ASN A 151 -15.06 -2.11 8.84
N ASP A 152 -16.30 -1.94 9.30
CA ASP A 152 -17.48 -2.04 8.45
C ASP A 152 -17.42 -1.05 7.27
N PRO A 153 -18.04 -1.39 6.11
CA PRO A 153 -18.10 -0.49 4.97
C PRO A 153 -18.64 0.89 5.32
N GLY A 154 -17.97 1.94 4.85
CA GLY A 154 -18.36 3.34 5.09
C GLY A 154 -17.83 3.94 6.39
N TYR A 155 -17.21 3.15 7.28
CA TYR A 155 -16.60 3.68 8.51
C TYR A 155 -15.59 4.80 8.23
N PHE A 156 -14.81 4.68 7.14
CA PHE A 156 -13.74 5.63 6.83
C PHE A 156 -14.22 6.94 6.21
N ASP A 157 -15.51 7.06 5.87
CA ASP A 157 -16.09 8.30 5.32
C ASP A 157 -16.14 9.40 6.39
N ASP A 158 -16.43 9.04 7.64
CA ASP A 158 -16.58 9.97 8.78
C ASP A 158 -15.61 9.66 9.95
N CYS A 159 -14.59 8.83 9.71
CA CYS A 159 -13.63 8.47 10.75
C CYS A 159 -12.76 9.65 11.22
N SER A 160 -12.20 9.53 12.43
CA SER A 160 -11.19 10.47 12.90
C SER A 160 -9.82 10.16 12.28
N TRP A 161 -9.53 10.75 11.11
CA TRP A 161 -8.21 10.67 10.47
C TRP A 161 -7.07 11.15 11.40
N CYS A 162 -7.35 12.10 12.30
CA CYS A 162 -6.41 12.52 13.33
C CYS A 162 -6.07 11.40 14.33
N ALA A 163 -7.06 10.59 14.74
CA ALA A 163 -6.83 9.44 15.61
C ALA A 163 -6.04 8.35 14.87
N ILE A 164 -6.40 8.05 13.63
CA ILE A 164 -5.68 7.08 12.78
C ILE A 164 -4.22 7.50 12.62
N ARG A 165 -3.95 8.79 12.37
CA ARG A 165 -2.58 9.31 12.26
C ARG A 165 -1.77 9.09 13.53
N LYS A 166 -2.38 9.23 14.72
CA LYS A 166 -1.71 8.96 16.00
C LYS A 166 -1.35 7.48 16.12
N LYS A 167 -2.28 6.57 15.79
CA LYS A 167 -2.02 5.12 15.76
C LYS A 167 -0.89 4.78 14.78
N LEU A 168 -0.92 5.34 13.57
CA LEU A 168 0.13 5.18 12.57
C LEU A 168 1.50 5.64 13.07
N LYS A 169 1.59 6.79 13.74
CA LYS A 169 2.87 7.29 14.28
C LYS A 169 3.38 6.45 15.45
N ALA A 170 2.49 5.83 16.21
CA ALA A 170 2.81 4.97 17.34
C ALA A 170 3.11 3.51 16.93
N SER A 171 2.83 3.12 15.68
CA SER A 171 3.05 1.77 15.19
C SER A 171 4.53 1.50 14.86
N GLY A 172 4.84 0.22 14.59
CA GLY A 172 6.13 -0.19 14.05
C GLY A 172 6.17 -0.13 12.53
N THR A 173 7.09 -0.87 11.95
CA THR A 173 7.23 -1.05 10.49
C THR A 173 6.32 -2.14 9.93
N GLU A 174 5.60 -2.87 10.78
CA GLU A 174 4.61 -3.87 10.41
C GLU A 174 3.32 -3.68 11.20
N SER A 175 2.21 -4.05 10.61
CA SER A 175 0.90 -4.13 11.26
C SER A 175 0.05 -5.24 10.62
N ARG A 176 -0.84 -5.83 11.41
CA ARG A 176 -1.81 -6.84 10.96
C ARG A 176 -3.14 -6.60 11.66
N THR A 177 -4.23 -6.86 10.94
CA THR A 177 -5.60 -6.83 11.45
C THR A 177 -6.42 -7.93 10.74
N SER A 178 -7.52 -8.34 11.33
CA SER A 178 -8.48 -9.29 10.75
C SER A 178 -9.92 -8.91 11.11
N MET A 179 -10.84 -9.22 10.21
CA MET A 179 -12.28 -8.97 10.34
C MET A 179 -13.05 -9.86 9.36
N GLU A 180 -14.16 -10.45 9.80
CA GLU A 180 -15.08 -11.24 8.95
C GLU A 180 -14.41 -12.31 8.07
N GLY A 181 -13.40 -13.01 8.60
CA GLY A 181 -12.67 -14.06 7.88
C GLY A 181 -11.66 -13.55 6.83
N TYR A 182 -11.38 -12.25 6.83
CA TYR A 182 -10.32 -11.62 6.05
C TYR A 182 -9.26 -11.03 6.98
N ALA A 183 -8.06 -10.87 6.45
CA ALA A 183 -6.98 -10.19 7.15
C ALA A 183 -6.18 -9.34 6.19
N THR A 184 -5.56 -8.32 6.78
CA THR A 184 -4.65 -7.41 6.08
C THR A 184 -3.34 -7.37 6.84
N LYS A 185 -2.23 -7.49 6.11
CA LYS A 185 -0.87 -7.33 6.63
C LYS A 185 -0.18 -6.23 5.85
N VAL A 186 0.47 -5.31 6.56
CA VAL A 186 1.29 -4.27 5.96
C VAL A 186 2.72 -4.33 6.51
N SER A 187 3.69 -3.96 5.68
CA SER A 187 5.09 -3.81 6.08
C SER A 187 5.77 -2.67 5.31
N LYS A 188 6.84 -2.13 5.90
CA LYS A 188 7.60 -1.02 5.30
C LYS A 188 9.10 -1.16 5.56
N ASP A 189 9.90 -0.83 4.56
CA ASP A 189 11.37 -0.84 4.69
C ASP A 189 11.84 0.24 5.68
N THR A 190 12.85 -0.11 6.47
CA THR A 190 13.50 0.80 7.42
C THR A 190 14.55 1.68 6.73
N GLY A 191 14.88 2.82 7.36
CA GLY A 191 16.11 3.57 7.10
C GLY A 191 16.21 4.37 5.79
N SER A 192 15.38 4.11 4.77
CA SER A 192 15.41 4.83 3.49
C SER A 192 14.45 6.03 3.46
N ASN A 193 14.81 7.07 2.69
CA ASN A 193 13.92 8.17 2.25
C ASN A 193 12.95 7.71 1.15
N THR A 194 13.29 6.63 0.46
CA THR A 194 12.49 6.05 -0.64
C THR A 194 12.05 4.61 -0.34
N PRO A 195 11.44 4.31 0.83
CA PRO A 195 11.14 2.95 1.25
C PRO A 195 10.04 2.31 0.40
N THR A 196 10.09 0.98 0.29
CA THR A 196 8.95 0.18 -0.17
C THR A 196 7.93 0.06 0.95
N TYR A 197 6.65 0.15 0.60
CA TYR A 197 5.53 -0.23 1.44
C TYR A 197 4.77 -1.38 0.79
N SER A 198 4.47 -2.43 1.55
CA SER A 198 3.74 -3.60 1.08
C SER A 198 2.44 -3.75 1.86
N ALA A 199 1.34 -3.98 1.15
CA ALA A 199 0.05 -4.33 1.70
C ALA A 199 -0.45 -5.62 1.05
N ILE A 200 -0.87 -6.58 1.87
CA ILE A 200 -1.41 -7.86 1.41
C ILE A 200 -2.76 -8.07 2.07
N PHE A 201 -3.80 -8.18 1.25
CA PHE A 201 -5.16 -8.53 1.65
C PHE A 201 -5.38 -10.02 1.38
N TYR A 202 -5.85 -10.79 2.36
CA TYR A 202 -5.97 -12.24 2.21
C TYR A 202 -7.14 -12.81 3.00
N LEU A 203 -7.63 -13.96 2.56
CA LEU A 203 -8.58 -14.75 3.33
C LEU A 203 -7.88 -15.35 4.56
N ASP A 204 -8.45 -15.10 5.74
CA ASP A 204 -7.99 -15.57 7.05
C ASP A 204 -8.86 -16.72 7.51
N VAL A 205 -8.76 -17.84 6.78
CA VAL A 205 -9.32 -19.10 7.21
C VAL A 205 -8.33 -19.76 8.16
N ASP A 206 -8.73 -19.92 9.43
CA ASP A 206 -8.04 -20.84 10.33
C ASP A 206 -8.01 -22.24 9.66
N PRO A 207 -6.85 -22.92 9.66
CA PRO A 207 -6.68 -24.22 9.03
C PRO A 207 -7.56 -25.32 9.65
#